data_AF-A0A920F7B8-F1
#
_entry.id   AF-A0A920F7B8-F1
#
_cell.length_a   1.000
_cell.length_b   1.000
_cell.length_c   1.000
_cell.angle_alpha   90.00
_cell.angle_beta   90.00
_cell.angle_gamma   90.00
#
_symmetry.space_group_name_H-M   'P 1'
#
loop_
_entity.id
_entity.type
_entity.pdbx_description
1 polymer ?
#
loop_
_entity_poly.entity_id
_entity_poly.type
_entity_poly.pdbx_seq_one_letter_code
_entity_poly.pdbx_strand_id
1 'polypeptide(L)'
;MVRNALKSLTNLPTKLIAFSDDMDGLRKVPDNVPNQDLLNQFINQPLTSIPDPFETHESFGHHNNAMLRGFLDSFGFDYTFLSSTECYKTGLFDPVLVEILEKYENIMEVMLPTLRDERKKLIARSSPFVRRQVTFCKFLSVK
;
A
#
# COMPACT_ATOMS: atom_id res chain seq x y z
N MET A 1 -10.69 19.61 5.59
CA MET A 1 -11.66 20.59 5.06
C MET A 1 -12.90 19.94 4.44
N VAL A 2 -12.77 19.00 3.49
CA VAL A 2 -13.94 18.35 2.83
C VAL A 2 -14.89 17.64 3.80
N ARG A 3 -14.39 16.81 4.73
CA ARG A 3 -15.24 16.12 5.72
C ARG A 3 -16.06 17.09 6.57
N ASN A 4 -15.48 18.21 6.98
CA ASN A 4 -16.16 19.21 7.80
C ASN A 4 -17.24 19.93 6.98
N ALA A 5 -16.94 20.31 5.74
CA ALA A 5 -17.94 20.88 4.83
C ALA A 5 -19.11 19.91 4.61
N LEU A 6 -18.83 18.62 4.38
CA LEU A 6 -19.87 17.60 4.22
C LEU A 6 -20.74 17.44 5.47
N LYS A 7 -20.14 17.47 6.67
CA LYS A 7 -20.86 17.47 7.95
C LYS A 7 -21.71 18.74 8.14
N SER A 8 -21.24 19.90 7.66
CA SER A 8 -22.00 21.15 7.76
C SER A 8 -23.18 21.20 6.79
N LEU A 9 -23.09 20.50 5.65
CA LEU A 9 -24.12 20.47 4.62
C LEU A 9 -25.11 19.30 4.77
N THR A 10 -24.73 18.24 5.50
CA THR A 10 -25.52 17.00 5.60
C THR A 10 -25.44 16.39 6.99
N ASN A 11 -26.49 15.65 7.40
CA ASN A 11 -26.51 14.89 8.65
C ASN A 11 -25.98 13.45 8.49
N LEU A 12 -25.18 13.19 7.45
CA LEU A 12 -24.68 11.84 7.19
C LEU A 12 -23.52 11.50 8.13
N PRO A 13 -23.42 10.25 8.63
CA PRO A 13 -22.24 9.80 9.36
C PRO A 13 -21.01 9.84 8.44
N THR A 14 -19.88 10.32 8.96
CA THR A 14 -18.62 10.39 8.20
C THR A 14 -17.45 9.85 9.01
N LYS A 15 -16.59 9.08 8.35
CA LYS A 15 -15.36 8.52 8.91
C LYS A 15 -14.16 9.02 8.09
N LEU A 16 -13.10 9.44 8.77
CA LEU A 16 -11.82 9.75 8.14
C LEU A 16 -10.89 8.56 8.34
N ILE A 17 -10.30 8.06 7.25
CA ILE A 17 -9.32 6.98 7.28
C ILE A 17 -7.98 7.57 6.88
N ALA A 18 -6.98 7.44 7.75
CA ALA A 18 -5.58 7.72 7.42
C ALA A 18 -4.93 6.38 7.09
N PHE A 19 -4.83 6.08 5.80
CA PHE A 19 -4.22 4.86 5.30
C PHE A 19 -2.73 5.10 5.04
N SER A 20 -1.86 4.31 5.67
CA SER A 20 -0.42 4.34 5.44
C SER A 20 -0.02 3.19 4.54
N ASP A 21 0.63 3.49 3.42
CA ASP A 21 1.21 2.46 2.55
C ASP A 21 2.62 2.08 3.01
N ASP A 22 2.70 1.46 4.17
CA ASP A 22 3.94 1.14 4.88
C ASP A 22 4.54 -0.23 4.52
N MET A 23 3.85 -1.01 3.69
CA MET A 23 4.38 -2.21 3.04
C MET A 23 5.23 -1.90 1.82
N ASP A 24 5.19 -0.65 1.34
CA ASP A 24 5.87 -0.22 0.12
C ASP A 24 7.40 -0.32 0.29
N GLY A 25 8.10 -0.70 -0.78
CA GLY A 25 9.54 -0.96 -0.72
C GLY A 25 10.37 0.33 -0.62
N LEU A 26 11.43 0.34 0.19
CA LEU A 26 12.37 1.48 0.26
C LEU A 26 13.10 1.66 -1.09
N ARG A 27 12.68 2.64 -1.89
CA ARG A 27 13.22 2.87 -3.25
C ARG A 27 14.58 3.58 -3.26
N LYS A 28 14.79 4.48 -2.30
CA LYS A 28 16.00 5.28 -2.13
C LYS A 28 16.13 5.64 -0.66
N VAL A 29 17.36 5.66 -0.13
CA VAL A 29 17.65 6.22 1.18
C VAL A 29 17.52 7.76 1.13
N PRO A 30 16.69 8.37 1.99
CA PRO A 30 16.62 9.83 2.11
C PRO A 30 17.92 10.40 2.69
N ASP A 31 18.32 11.60 2.26
CA ASP A 31 19.56 12.21 2.73
C ASP A 31 19.44 12.76 4.17
N ASN A 32 18.21 12.94 4.66
CA ASN A 32 17.87 13.54 5.94
C ASN A 32 17.64 12.53 7.08
N VAL A 33 17.92 11.24 6.86
CA VAL A 33 17.78 10.20 7.90
C VAL A 33 19.15 9.72 8.38
N PRO A 34 19.29 9.38 9.67
CA PRO A 34 20.50 8.80 10.21
C PRO A 34 20.72 7.38 9.66
N ASN A 35 21.88 6.79 9.95
CA ASN A 35 22.19 5.39 9.65
C ASN A 35 21.99 5.02 8.16
N GLN A 36 22.47 5.86 7.25
CA GLN A 36 22.32 5.63 5.80
C GLN A 36 22.91 4.29 5.35
N ASP A 37 24.06 3.87 5.90
CA ASP A 37 24.71 2.60 5.56
C ASP A 37 23.87 1.38 5.95
N LEU A 38 23.09 1.47 7.03
CA LEU A 38 22.11 0.46 7.41
C LEU A 38 21.00 0.40 6.37
N LEU A 39 20.39 1.54 6.06
CA LEU A 39 19.24 1.62 5.15
C LEU A 39 19.57 1.17 3.71
N ASN A 40 20.80 1.44 3.24
CA ASN A 40 21.26 0.99 1.93
C ASN A 40 21.24 -0.54 1.77
N GLN A 41 21.30 -1.31 2.88
CA GLN A 41 21.21 -2.78 2.85
C GLN A 41 19.78 -3.29 2.66
N PHE A 42 18.77 -2.45 2.90
CA PHE A 42 17.36 -2.82 2.87
C PHE A 42 16.57 -2.20 1.70
N ILE A 43 17.27 -1.78 0.63
CA ILE A 43 16.62 -1.28 -0.58
C ILE A 43 15.65 -2.33 -1.14
N ASN A 44 14.48 -1.86 -1.58
CA ASN A 44 13.32 -2.64 -2.03
C ASN A 44 12.64 -3.51 -0.97
N GLN A 45 13.07 -3.48 0.30
CA GLN A 45 12.36 -4.15 1.39
C GLN A 45 11.20 -3.30 1.91
N PRO A 46 10.09 -3.91 2.38
CA PRO A 46 8.97 -3.18 2.98
C PRO A 46 9.41 -2.31 4.15
N LEU A 47 8.95 -1.06 4.24
CA LEU A 47 9.34 -0.14 5.32
C LEU A 47 9.09 -0.71 6.71
N THR A 48 8.01 -1.48 6.89
CA THR A 48 7.71 -2.15 8.17
C THR A 48 8.69 -3.26 8.56
N SER A 49 9.53 -3.74 7.64
CA SER A 49 10.53 -4.80 7.87
C SER A 49 11.96 -4.26 8.03
N ILE A 50 12.17 -2.96 7.80
CA ILE A 50 13.49 -2.32 7.90
C ILE A 50 13.69 -1.83 9.34
N PRO A 51 14.82 -2.11 10.00
CA PRO A 51 15.10 -1.55 11.33
C PRO A 51 14.96 -0.03 11.36
N ASP A 52 14.43 0.53 12.45
CA ASP A 52 14.27 1.97 12.61
C ASP A 52 15.66 2.66 12.65
N PRO A 53 16.01 3.53 11.68
CA PRO A 53 17.28 4.24 11.69
C PRO A 53 17.40 5.19 12.90
N PHE A 54 16.29 5.56 13.55
CA PHE A 54 16.26 6.40 14.74
C PHE A 54 16.30 5.60 16.06
N GLU A 55 16.21 4.27 16.01
CA GLU A 55 16.21 3.38 17.18
C GLU A 55 15.11 3.70 18.22
N THR A 56 13.98 4.23 17.76
CA THR A 56 12.84 4.65 18.60
C THR A 56 11.64 3.72 18.52
N HIS A 57 11.47 3.03 17.38
CA HIS A 57 10.33 2.17 17.09
C HIS A 57 10.80 0.81 16.54
N GLU A 58 9.87 -0.13 16.40
CA GLU A 58 10.15 -1.50 15.94
C GLU A 58 10.74 -1.56 14.52
N SER A 59 10.37 -0.61 13.66
CA SER A 59 10.88 -0.52 12.29
C SER A 59 10.73 0.90 11.74
N PHE A 60 11.38 1.17 10.61
CA PHE A 60 11.32 2.47 9.95
C PHE A 60 9.89 2.85 9.55
N GLY A 61 9.10 1.87 9.09
CA GLY A 61 7.67 2.06 8.85
C GLY A 61 6.90 2.48 10.11
N HIS A 62 7.14 1.83 11.25
CA HIS A 62 6.49 2.19 12.51
C HIS A 62 6.89 3.59 13.00
N HIS A 63 8.14 4.00 12.84
CA HIS A 63 8.58 5.35 13.13
C HIS A 63 7.80 6.39 12.29
N ASN A 64 7.74 6.19 10.97
CA ASN A 64 7.00 7.10 10.08
C ASN A 64 5.51 7.15 10.41
N ASN A 65 4.91 6.01 10.73
CA ASN A 65 3.51 5.93 11.15
C ASN A 65 3.27 6.67 12.46
N ALA A 66 4.16 6.55 13.44
CA ALA A 66 4.07 7.27 14.71
C ALA A 66 4.17 8.78 14.50
N MET A 67 5.08 9.24 13.62
CA MET A 67 5.18 10.66 13.27
C MET A 67 3.93 11.19 12.59
N LEU A 68 3.36 10.43 11.64
CA LEU A 68 2.09 10.80 10.98
C LEU A 68 0.94 10.88 11.98
N ARG A 69 0.82 9.89 12.87
CA ARG A 69 -0.21 9.88 13.90
C ARG A 69 -0.05 11.05 14.87
N GLY A 70 1.16 11.29 15.37
CA GLY A 70 1.46 12.43 16.24
C GLY A 70 1.13 13.77 15.58
N PHE A 71 1.43 13.92 14.29
CA PHE A 71 1.01 15.07 13.50
C PHE A 71 -0.53 15.21 13.49
N LEU A 72 -1.26 14.17 13.09
CA LEU A 72 -2.74 14.21 13.03
C LEU A 72 -3.37 14.49 14.40
N ASP A 73 -2.84 13.88 15.45
CA ASP A 73 -3.30 14.04 16.83
C ASP A 73 -3.08 15.48 17.31
N SER A 74 -1.93 16.09 16.98
CA SER A 74 -1.62 17.49 17.36
C SER A 74 -2.59 18.51 16.76
N PHE A 75 -3.15 18.22 15.59
CA PHE A 75 -4.18 19.04 14.95
C PHE A 75 -5.62 18.65 15.38
N GLY A 76 -5.78 17.66 16.26
CA GLY A 76 -7.08 17.21 16.77
C GLY A 76 -7.93 16.51 15.72
N PHE A 77 -7.33 15.82 14.75
CA PHE A 77 -8.10 15.04 13.79
C PHE A 77 -8.74 13.82 14.46
N ASP A 78 -10.04 13.62 14.22
CA ASP A 78 -10.74 12.36 14.48
C ASP A 78 -10.58 11.45 13.25
N TYR A 79 -9.78 10.39 13.35
CA TYR A 79 -9.49 9.47 12.26
C TYR A 79 -9.32 8.03 12.74
N THR A 80 -9.43 7.09 11.80
CA THR A 80 -8.98 5.71 11.98
C THR A 80 -7.73 5.50 11.16
N PHE A 81 -6.66 5.08 11.83
CA PHE A 81 -5.42 4.69 11.16
C PHE A 81 -5.53 3.27 10.61
N LEU A 82 -4.99 3.04 9.42
CA LEU A 82 -4.84 1.70 8.83
C LEU A 82 -3.45 1.57 8.20
N SER A 83 -2.73 0.49 8.53
CA SER A 83 -1.45 0.10 7.92
C SER A 83 -1.70 -0.84 6.74
N SER A 84 -1.04 -0.62 5.60
CA SER A 84 -1.13 -1.54 4.47
C SER A 84 -0.52 -2.89 4.83
N THR A 85 0.61 -2.90 5.54
CA THR A 85 1.23 -4.14 6.04
C THR A 85 0.28 -4.96 6.90
N GLU A 86 -0.44 -4.33 7.84
CA GLU A 86 -1.44 -5.04 8.65
C GLU A 86 -2.57 -5.58 7.78
N CYS A 87 -3.14 -4.76 6.90
CA CYS A 87 -4.22 -5.17 6.01
C CYS A 87 -3.86 -6.40 5.14
N TYR A 88 -2.62 -6.46 4.63
CA TYR A 88 -2.13 -7.62 3.91
C TYR A 88 -1.89 -8.83 4.83
N LYS A 89 -1.25 -8.62 6.00
CA LYS A 89 -0.96 -9.72 6.94
C LYS A 89 -2.21 -10.37 7.53
N THR A 90 -3.26 -9.59 7.78
CA THR A 90 -4.52 -10.10 8.34
C THR A 90 -5.45 -10.68 7.27
N GLY A 91 -5.09 -10.59 5.99
CA GLY A 91 -5.93 -11.02 4.87
C GLY A 91 -7.14 -10.11 4.63
N LEU A 92 -7.14 -8.87 5.13
CA LEU A 92 -8.25 -7.93 4.93
C LEU A 92 -8.48 -7.64 3.44
N PHE A 93 -7.41 -7.66 2.64
CA PHE A 93 -7.48 -7.43 1.20
C PHE A 93 -7.71 -8.70 0.37
N ASP A 94 -7.60 -9.89 0.94
CA ASP A 94 -7.63 -11.15 0.18
C ASP A 94 -8.87 -11.32 -0.71
N PRO A 95 -10.11 -11.05 -0.23
CA PRO A 95 -11.29 -11.18 -1.08
C PRO A 95 -11.24 -10.28 -2.32
N VAL A 96 -10.73 -9.06 -2.16
CA VAL A 96 -10.61 -8.09 -3.23
C VAL A 96 -9.47 -8.45 -4.18
N LEU A 97 -8.36 -8.97 -3.66
CA LEU A 97 -7.25 -9.47 -4.48
C LEU A 97 -7.69 -10.61 -5.40
N VAL A 98 -8.49 -11.54 -4.88
CA VAL A 98 -9.10 -12.62 -5.69
C VAL A 98 -9.99 -12.04 -6.77
N GLU A 99 -10.87 -11.08 -6.44
CA GLU A 99 -11.74 -10.44 -7.42
C GLU A 99 -10.96 -9.71 -8.53
N ILE A 100 -9.86 -9.03 -8.18
CA ILE A 100 -8.95 -8.37 -9.14
C ILE A 100 -8.35 -9.40 -10.11
N LEU A 101 -7.93 -10.57 -9.61
CA LEU A 101 -7.38 -11.64 -10.45
C LEU A 101 -8.43 -12.23 -11.38
N GLU A 102 -9.68 -12.39 -10.91
CA GLU A 102 -10.80 -12.86 -11.73
C GLU A 102 -11.16 -11.86 -12.83
N LYS A 103 -11.04 -10.55 -12.54
CA LYS A 103 -11.36 -9.46 -13.46
C LYS A 103 -10.12 -8.92 -14.21
N TYR A 104 -9.00 -9.62 -14.17
CA TYR A 104 -7.71 -9.15 -14.69
C TYR A 104 -7.80 -8.66 -16.14
N GLU A 105 -8.43 -9.43 -17.05
CA GLU A 105 -8.53 -9.05 -18.46
C GLU A 105 -9.33 -7.75 -18.65
N ASN A 106 -10.43 -7.57 -17.92
CA ASN A 106 -11.23 -6.35 -17.98
C ASN A 106 -10.44 -5.14 -17.44
N ILE A 107 -9.68 -5.33 -16.38
CA ILE A 107 -8.80 -4.28 -15.83
C ILE A 107 -7.72 -3.92 -16.84
N MET A 108 -7.11 -4.91 -17.49
CA MET A 108 -6.09 -4.71 -18.51
C MET A 108 -6.62 -3.98 -19.75
N GLU A 109 -7.84 -4.28 -20.18
CA GLU A 109 -8.49 -3.57 -21.30
C GLU A 109 -8.62 -2.07 -21.03
N VAL A 110 -8.97 -1.70 -19.79
CA VAL A 110 -9.06 -0.29 -19.36
C VAL A 110 -7.67 0.35 -19.18
N MET A 111 -6.69 -0.39 -18.66
CA MET A 111 -5.36 0.12 -18.34
C MET A 111 -4.43 0.25 -19.54
N LEU A 112 -4.49 -0.66 -20.51
CA LEU A 112 -3.56 -0.67 -21.65
C LEU A 112 -3.55 0.64 -22.45
N PRO A 113 -4.70 1.28 -22.75
CA PRO A 113 -4.73 2.55 -23.48
C PRO A 113 -4.04 3.69 -22.73
N THR A 114 -4.02 3.68 -21.40
CA THR A 114 -3.42 4.76 -20.58
C THR A 114 -1.91 4.64 -20.43
N LEU A 115 -1.33 3.52 -20.86
CA LEU A 115 0.10 3.25 -20.72
C LEU A 115 0.89 3.72 -21.94
N ARG A 116 2.11 4.20 -21.68
CA ARG A 116 3.11 4.43 -22.73
C ARG A 116 3.52 3.11 -23.35
N ASP A 117 3.93 3.12 -24.62
CA ASP A 117 4.19 1.88 -25.38
C ASP A 117 5.28 0.99 -24.76
N GLU A 118 6.29 1.57 -24.11
CA GLU A 118 7.30 0.83 -23.36
C GLU A 118 6.69 0.02 -22.19
N ARG A 119 5.73 0.62 -21.47
CA ARG A 119 5.02 -0.01 -20.36
C ARG A 119 4.04 -1.08 -20.87
N LYS A 120 3.38 -0.84 -22.02
CA LYS A 120 2.56 -1.86 -22.69
C LYS A 120 3.38 -3.11 -23.02
N LYS A 121 4.57 -2.94 -23.60
CA LYS A 121 5.49 -4.06 -23.94
C LYS A 121 5.93 -4.83 -22.69
N LEU A 122 6.26 -4.14 -21.60
CA LEU A 122 6.65 -4.77 -20.35
C LEU A 122 5.52 -5.62 -19.76
N ILE A 123 4.31 -5.06 -19.66
CA ILE A 123 3.17 -5.79 -19.11
C ILE A 123 2.74 -6.95 -20.03
N ALA A 124 2.77 -6.76 -21.35
CA ALA A 124 2.52 -7.83 -22.31
C ALA A 124 3.51 -8.99 -22.15
N ARG A 125 4.77 -8.72 -21.78
CA ARG A 125 5.80 -9.74 -21.51
C ARG A 125 5.59 -10.47 -20.17
N SER A 126 5.05 -9.78 -19.16
CA SER A 126 4.74 -10.36 -17.84
C SER A 126 3.41 -11.13 -17.82
N SER A 127 2.50 -10.79 -18.72
CA SER A 127 1.15 -11.34 -18.82
C SER A 127 1.07 -12.88 -18.95
N PRO A 128 1.97 -13.58 -19.69
CA PRO A 128 1.96 -15.05 -19.72
C PRO A 128 2.26 -15.71 -18.37
N PHE A 129 3.01 -15.03 -17.50
CA PHE A 129 3.34 -15.50 -16.15
C PHE A 129 2.14 -15.30 -15.20
N VAL A 130 1.49 -14.14 -15.28
CA VAL A 130 0.27 -13.82 -14.52
C VAL A 130 -0.90 -14.70 -14.95
N ARG A 131 -1.11 -14.93 -16.27
CA ARG A 131 -2.15 -15.83 -16.80
C ARG A 131 -2.00 -17.28 -16.32
N ARG A 132 -0.75 -17.76 -16.12
CA ARG A 132 -0.49 -19.11 -15.57
C ARG A 132 -0.82 -19.20 -14.08
N GLN A 133 -0.57 -18.15 -13.29
CA GLN A 133 -0.88 -18.13 -11.85
C GLN A 133 -2.39 -18.04 -11.57
N VAL A 134 -3.16 -17.28 -12.35
CA VAL A 134 -4.63 -17.22 -12.20
C VAL A 134 -5.28 -18.57 -12.50
N THR A 135 -4.76 -19.30 -13.50
CA THR A 135 -5.20 -20.68 -13.79
C THR A 135 -4.85 -21.64 -12.63
N PHE A 136 -3.70 -21.44 -11.97
CA PHE A 136 -3.27 -22.25 -10.83
C PHE A 136 -4.11 -21.98 -9.56
N CYS A 137 -4.49 -20.74 -9.30
CA CYS A 137 -5.40 -20.40 -8.18
C CYS A 137 -6.81 -21.00 -8.37
N LYS A 138 -7.32 -21.07 -9.61
CA LYS A 138 -8.57 -21.78 -9.90
C LYS A 138 -8.52 -23.28 -9.58
N PHE A 139 -7.35 -23.92 -9.66
CA PHE A 139 -7.18 -25.32 -9.28
C PHE A 139 -7.04 -25.53 -7.77
N LEU A 140 -6.57 -24.53 -7.01
CA LEU A 140 -6.43 -24.61 -5.56
C LEU A 140 -7.75 -24.38 -4.81
N SER A 141 -8.74 -23.73 -5.43
CA SER A 141 -10.05 -23.50 -4.81
C SER A 141 -11.06 -24.65 -5.03
N VAL A 142 -10.65 -25.75 -5.66
CA VAL A 142 -11.43 -26.98 -5.80
C VAL A 142 -10.66 -28.15 -5.19
N LYS A 143 -10.57 -28.17 -3.86
CA LYS A 143 -10.45 -29.38 -3.03
C LYS A 143 -10.89 -29.06 -1.62
#